data_AF-A0ABD1LXR9-F1
#
_entry.id   AF-A0ABD1LXR9-F1
#
_cell.length_a   1.000
_cell.length_b   1.000
_cell.length_c   1.000
_cell.angle_alpha   90.00
_cell.angle_beta   90.00
_cell.angle_gamma   90.00
#
_symmetry.space_group_name_H-M   'P 1'
#
loop_
_entity.id
_entity.type
_entity.pdbx_description
1 polymer ?
#
loop_
_entity_poly.entity_id
_entity_poly.type
_entity_poly.pdbx_seq_one_letter_code
_entity_poly.pdbx_strand_id
1 'polypeptide(L)' 'MADIDHSSDNASADSTEKSCQTSDVEFSEAEEILIAMVYNLVGERWSLIAGRIPGRTAEEIEKYWTSRYSTSQ' A
#
# COMPACT_ATOMS: atom_id res chain seq x y z
N MET A 1 -47.90 12.03 24.51
CA MET A 1 -47.23 12.65 23.35
C MET A 1 -45.76 12.38 23.59
N ALA A 2 -45.18 11.42 22.87
CA ALA A 2 -43.80 11.00 23.07
C ALA A 2 -42.93 11.59 21.96
N ASP A 3 -41.85 12.21 22.39
CA ASP A 3 -40.87 12.96 21.63
C ASP A 3 -39.98 12.09 20.71
N ILE A 4 -39.65 12.69 19.57
CA ILE A 4 -38.31 12.76 18.97
C ILE A 4 -37.70 11.44 18.48
N ASP A 5 -37.90 11.18 17.18
CA ASP A 5 -37.03 10.31 16.38
C ASP A 5 -35.82 11.13 15.91
N HIS A 6 -34.66 10.90 16.53
CA HIS A 6 -33.37 11.24 15.92
C HIS A 6 -33.00 10.10 14.99
N SER A 7 -33.39 10.20 13.72
CA SER A 7 -32.83 9.37 12.67
C SER A 7 -31.38 9.82 12.45
N SER A 8 -30.47 9.18 13.19
CA SER A 8 -29.03 9.30 12.96
C SER A 8 -28.69 8.53 11.69
N ASP A 9 -28.67 9.23 10.57
CA ASP A 9 -28.07 8.76 9.33
C ASP A 9 -26.55 8.70 9.53
N ASN A 10 -26.06 7.57 10.04
CA ASN A 10 -24.63 7.27 10.04
C ASN A 10 -24.27 6.66 8.68
N ALA A 11 -24.16 7.51 7.66
CA ALA A 11 -23.47 7.15 6.43
C ALA A 11 -22.00 6.85 6.77
N SER A 12 -21.74 5.59 7.11
CA SER A 12 -20.42 4.98 7.19
C SER A 12 -19.86 4.96 5.78
N ALA A 13 -19.15 6.02 5.42
CA ALA A 13 -18.38 6.10 4.21
C ALA A 13 -16.92 6.39 4.59
N ASP A 14 -16.12 5.35 4.36
CA ASP A 14 -14.67 5.37 4.22
C ASP A 14 -13.83 5.43 5.51
N SER A 15 -13.94 4.36 6.32
CA SER A 15 -12.75 3.87 7.02
C SER A 15 -11.82 3.18 6.00
N THR A 16 -11.08 3.95 5.20
CA THR A 16 -9.81 3.44 4.66
C THR A 16 -8.70 3.71 5.67
N GLU A 17 -8.90 3.23 6.90
CA GLU A 17 -7.79 3.00 7.83
C GLU A 17 -7.15 1.67 7.41
N LYS A 18 -6.31 1.72 6.36
CA LYS A 18 -5.36 0.64 6.10
C LYS A 18 -3.98 1.06 6.63
N SER A 19 -3.63 0.45 7.75
CA SER A 19 -2.31 -0.11 8.05
C SER A 19 -1.63 0.45 9.30
N CYS A 20 -1.53 -0.48 10.23
CA CYS A 20 -0.78 -0.43 11.46
C CYS A 20 0.68 -0.06 11.24
N GLN A 21 1.20 0.61 12.26
CA GLN A 21 2.59 0.93 12.50
C GLN A 21 3.51 -0.27 12.23
N THR A 22 4.26 -0.18 11.16
CA THR A 22 5.60 -0.76 11.03
C THR A 22 6.39 0.23 10.19
N SER A 23 7.66 0.42 10.55
CA SER A 23 8.58 1.38 9.95
C SER A 23 8.96 0.96 8.52
N ASP A 24 7.96 0.94 7.64
CA ASP A 24 8.05 0.54 6.24
C ASP A 24 8.47 1.72 5.39
N VAL A 25 9.27 1.43 4.36
CA VAL A 25 9.64 2.41 3.35
C VAL A 25 8.34 2.84 2.66
N GLU A 26 7.91 4.09 2.86
CA GLU A 26 6.73 4.61 2.18
C GLU A 26 7.04 4.83 0.69
N PHE A 27 6.23 4.21 -0.15
CA PHE A 27 6.21 4.40 -1.61
C PHE A 27 4.92 5.14 -1.99
N SER A 28 5.00 6.03 -2.97
CA SER A 28 3.81 6.67 -3.55
C SER A 28 3.01 5.65 -4.36
N GLU A 29 1.70 5.82 -4.45
CA GLU A 29 0.82 4.95 -5.25
C GLU A 29 1.36 4.72 -6.68
N ALA A 30 1.92 5.75 -7.31
CA ALA A 30 2.54 5.62 -8.63
C ALA A 30 3.76 4.69 -8.62
N GLU A 31 4.59 4.76 -7.58
CA GLU A 31 5.74 3.87 -7.39
C GLU A 31 5.27 2.45 -7.09
N GLU A 32 4.27 2.26 -6.23
CA GLU A 32 3.69 0.95 -5.91
C GLU A 32 3.14 0.25 -7.16
N ILE A 33 2.38 0.99 -7.99
CA ILE A 33 1.86 0.50 -9.27
C ILE A 33 3.01 0.11 -10.20
N LEU A 34 4.07 0.92 -10.29
CA LEU A 34 5.25 0.60 -11.08
C LEU A 34 5.96 -0.67 -10.58
N ILE A 35 6.16 -0.80 -9.27
CA ILE A 35 6.77 -2.00 -8.66
C ILE A 35 5.94 -3.23 -9.02
N ALA A 36 4.63 -3.19 -8.79
CA ALA A 36 3.74 -4.32 -9.10
C ALA A 36 3.72 -4.66 -10.60
N MET A 37 3.61 -3.66 -11.49
CA MET A 37 3.60 -3.90 -12.94
C MET A 37 4.90 -4.52 -13.44
N VAL A 38 6.05 -3.98 -13.01
CA VAL A 38 7.35 -4.48 -13.47
C VAL A 38 7.64 -5.84 -12.83
N TYR A 39 7.33 -6.05 -11.54
CA TYR A 39 7.46 -7.34 -10.87
C TYR A 39 6.65 -8.45 -11.58
N ASN A 40 5.42 -8.17 -12.00
CA ASN A 40 4.63 -9.14 -12.79
C ASN A 40 5.29 -9.51 -14.13
N LEU A 41 6.15 -8.64 -14.68
CA LEU A 41 6.84 -8.87 -15.94
C LEU A 41 8.20 -9.57 -15.76
N VAL A 42 8.98 -9.20 -14.74
CA VAL A 42 10.38 -9.64 -14.58
C VAL A 42 10.63 -10.50 -13.34
N GLY A 43 9.68 -10.58 -12.41
CA GLY A 43 9.81 -11.21 -11.09
C GLY A 43 10.64 -10.38 -10.12
N GLU A 44 11.40 -11.07 -9.25
CA GLU A 44 12.27 -10.51 -8.21
C GLU A 44 13.53 -9.80 -8.73
N ARG A 45 13.52 -9.30 -9.98
CA ARG A 45 14.66 -8.57 -10.55
C ARG A 45 14.63 -7.11 -10.10
N TRP A 46 14.90 -6.88 -8.82
CA TRP A 46 14.81 -5.57 -8.16
C TRP A 46 15.64 -4.48 -8.83
N SER A 47 16.85 -4.80 -9.32
CA SER A 47 17.68 -3.85 -10.06
C SER A 47 17.01 -3.29 -11.33
N LEU A 48 16.19 -4.10 -12.02
CA LEU A 48 15.44 -3.64 -13.19
C LEU A 48 14.26 -2.76 -12.82
N ILE A 49 13.62 -3.05 -11.68
CA ILE A 49 12.49 -2.28 -11.15
C ILE A 49 12.99 -0.92 -10.65
N ALA A 50 14.09 -0.89 -9.88
CA ALA A 50 14.75 0.33 -9.41
C ALA A 50 15.19 1.25 -10.56
N GLY A 51 15.64 0.66 -11.68
CA GLY A 51 15.98 1.42 -12.89
C GLY A 51 14.80 2.21 -13.51
N ARG A 52 13.56 1.98 -13.05
CA ARG A 52 12.35 2.70 -13.48
C ARG A 52 11.84 3.71 -12.45
N ILE A 53 12.34 3.67 -11.22
CA ILE A 53 11.88 4.52 -10.13
C ILE A 53 13.07 5.38 -9.66
N PRO A 54 13.23 6.59 -10.21
CA PRO A 54 14.35 7.44 -9.87
C PRO A 54 14.32 7.80 -8.38
N GLY A 55 15.45 7.64 -7.70
CA GLY A 55 15.56 7.90 -6.26
C GLY A 55 15.20 6.72 -5.37
N ARG A 56 14.86 5.55 -5.94
CA ARG A 56 14.67 4.31 -5.21
C ARG A 56 15.74 3.28 -5.56
N THR A 57 16.17 2.53 -4.57
CA THR A 57 17.14 1.45 -4.73
C THR A 57 16.46 0.09 -4.82
N ALA A 58 17.16 -0.88 -5.38
CA ALA A 58 16.68 -2.26 -5.45
C ALA A 58 16.38 -2.84 -4.05
N GLU A 59 17.23 -2.50 -3.06
CA GLU A 59 17.10 -2.94 -1.67
C GLU A 59 15.83 -2.41 -1.00
N GLU A 60 15.49 -1.13 -1.22
CA GLU A 60 14.25 -0.53 -0.70
C GLU A 60 13.00 -1.20 -1.28
N ILE A 61 13.00 -1.50 -2.58
CA ILE A 61 11.88 -2.13 -3.27
C ILE A 61 11.71 -3.59 -2.80
N GLU A 62 12.81 -4.33 -2.69
CA GLU A 62 12.81 -5.70 -2.16
C GLU A 62 12.24 -5.72 -0.74
N LYS A 63 12.69 -4.81 0.12
CA LYS A 63 12.21 -4.69 1.50
C LYS A 63 10.72 -4.37 1.56
N TYR A 64 10.25 -3.41 0.76
CA TYR A 64 8.84 -3.05 0.67
C TYR A 64 7.98 -4.25 0.23
N TRP A 65 8.39 -4.94 -0.82
CA TRP A 65 7.68 -6.11 -1.32
C TRP A 65 7.67 -7.24 -0.28
N THR A 66 8.84 -7.60 0.26
CA THR A 66 8.94 -8.68 1.25
C THR A 66 8.12 -8.36 2.50
N SER A 67 8.15 -7.12 2.99
CA SER A 67 7.33 -6.69 4.14
C SER A 67 5.84 -6.83 3.85
N ARG A 68 5.39 -6.38 2.67
CA ARG A 68 3.97 -6.35 2.28
C ARG A 68 3.39 -7.72 1.91
N TYR A 69 4.19 -8.63 1.38
CA TYR A 69 3.76 -9.98 0.99
C TYR A 69 4.11 -11.07 2.02
N SER A 70 5.07 -10.84 2.93
CA SER A 70 5.40 -11.82 4.00
C SER A 70 4.48 -11.73 5.21
N THR A 71 3.74 -10.63 5.41
CA THR A 71 2.86 -10.44 6.57
C THR A 71 1.55 -11.26 6.52
N SER A 72 1.44 -12.24 5.62
CA SER A 72 0.25 -13.09 5.50
C SER A 72 0.56 -14.57 5.26
N GLN A 73 1.32 -15.20 6.16
CA GLN A 73 1.24 -16.64 6.37
C GLN A 73 1.05 -16.99 7.85
#